data_AF-A0A916NE67-F1
#
_entry.id   AF-A0A916NE67-F1
#
_cell.length_a   1.000
_cell.length_b   1.000
_cell.length_c   1.000
_cell.angle_alpha   90.00
_cell.angle_beta   90.00
_cell.angle_gamma   90.00
#
_symmetry.space_group_name_H-M   'P 1'
#
loop_
_entity.id
_entity.type
_entity.pdbx_description
1 polymer ?
#
loop_
_entity_poly.entity_id
_entity_poly.type
_entity_poly.pdbx_seq_one_letter_code
_entity_poly.pdbx_strand_id
1 'polypeptide(L)'
;MGTTSIYPQVASTLREKRTFSVTFKVTIAIAALLCFIYLTGRLYLYLKFTDEVAELFSHSKDISSSKFAAKQLAGLPRPVENYFRHVLKEGQPYISNVHLVHDGLFKTDLKKDWIAISGEEYFTADKPGFIWKGKTTSFTARDMFIKGRGRLVVSLFSLFTIENQTGEKFDTGELMRWLGESVCFPTNLLPSQNLRWLPIDDNSAKLEFEYGNLSASFTVIFDASHQIAELRGLRHMGDGPKQLWVTKVSHYKSWNGVLIPTVLEAGWEIEKKYLPYARFTVQDLTYNGGF
;
A
#
# COMPACT_ATOMS: atom_id res chain seq x y z
N MET A 1 30.90 -86.33 -10.66
CA MET A 1 29.86 -85.86 -11.60
C MET A 1 28.55 -85.76 -10.86
N GLY A 2 27.96 -84.56 -10.82
CA GLY A 2 26.74 -84.25 -10.06
C GLY A 2 26.57 -82.73 -10.01
N THR A 3 25.95 -82.21 -11.06
CA THR A 3 25.81 -80.79 -11.41
C THR A 3 24.65 -80.10 -10.67
N THR A 4 24.94 -78.87 -10.21
CA THR A 4 24.08 -77.67 -10.24
C THR A 4 22.83 -77.61 -9.34
N SER A 5 22.84 -76.70 -8.36
CA SER A 5 22.13 -75.40 -8.49
C SER A 5 22.37 -74.52 -7.26
N ILE A 6 23.21 -73.50 -7.43
CA ILE A 6 23.48 -72.44 -6.44
C ILE A 6 22.58 -71.23 -6.75
N TYR A 7 21.27 -71.44 -6.91
CA TYR A 7 20.28 -70.37 -6.98
C TYR A 7 18.95 -70.92 -6.45
N PRO A 8 18.67 -70.74 -5.14
CA PRO A 8 17.66 -69.76 -4.80
C PRO A 8 17.86 -69.17 -3.40
N GLN A 9 18.81 -68.25 -3.21
CA GLN A 9 18.86 -67.48 -1.94
C GLN A 9 19.03 -65.97 -2.10
N VAL A 10 19.08 -65.44 -3.33
CA VAL A 10 19.19 -63.99 -3.55
C VAL A 10 17.84 -63.34 -3.92
N ALA A 11 16.77 -64.12 -4.10
CA ALA A 11 15.48 -63.58 -4.54
C ALA A 11 14.48 -63.22 -3.41
N SER A 12 14.76 -63.56 -2.13
CA SER A 12 13.77 -63.39 -1.05
C SER A 12 13.95 -62.17 -0.15
N THR A 13 15.01 -61.37 -0.31
CA THR A 13 15.28 -60.21 0.59
C THR A 13 14.82 -58.85 0.06
N LEU A 14 14.17 -58.78 -1.12
CA LEU A 14 13.77 -57.49 -1.72
C LEU A 14 12.26 -57.18 -1.68
N ARG A 15 11.49 -57.75 -0.74
CA ARG A 15 10.05 -57.41 -0.69
C ARG A 15 9.38 -57.42 0.67
N GLU A 16 10.05 -56.97 1.73
CA GLU A 16 9.29 -56.30 2.79
C GLU A 16 8.91 -54.89 2.31
N LYS A 17 7.77 -54.80 1.62
CA LYS A 17 7.09 -53.50 1.47
C LYS A 17 6.79 -53.03 2.88
N ARG A 18 7.59 -52.10 3.42
CA ARG A 18 7.24 -51.35 4.65
C ARG A 18 5.89 -50.70 4.42
N THR A 19 4.82 -51.36 4.84
CA THR A 19 3.47 -50.84 4.78
C THR A 19 3.34 -49.83 5.88
N PHE A 20 3.27 -48.55 5.51
CA PHE A 20 3.01 -47.50 6.49
C PHE A 20 1.71 -47.78 7.25
N SER A 21 1.75 -47.55 8.57
CA SER A 21 0.57 -47.65 9.43
C SER A 21 -0.58 -46.79 8.89
N VAL A 22 -1.83 -47.22 9.11
CA VAL A 22 -3.03 -46.47 8.74
C VAL A 22 -2.96 -45.04 9.29
N THR A 23 -2.49 -44.87 10.52
CA THR A 23 -2.32 -43.55 11.16
C THR A 23 -1.35 -42.65 10.38
N PHE A 24 -0.26 -43.21 9.86
CA PHE A 24 0.71 -42.45 9.06
C PHE A 24 0.11 -42.02 7.72
N LYS A 25 -0.64 -42.91 7.05
CA LYS A 25 -1.34 -42.59 5.80
C LYS A 25 -2.41 -41.50 6.01
N VAL A 26 -3.18 -41.59 7.09
CA VAL A 26 -4.17 -40.57 7.47
C VAL A 26 -3.49 -39.23 7.75
N THR A 27 -2.36 -39.23 8.47
CA THR A 27 -1.60 -38.00 8.78
C THR A 27 -1.09 -37.33 7.50
N ILE A 28 -0.54 -38.10 6.56
CA ILE A 28 -0.11 -37.57 5.25
C ILE A 28 -1.30 -37.02 4.47
N ALA A 29 -2.43 -37.72 4.45
CA ALA A 29 -3.62 -37.26 3.75
C ALA A 29 -4.14 -35.92 4.32
N ILE A 30 -4.18 -35.78 5.64
CA ILE A 30 -4.54 -34.52 6.30
C ILE A 30 -3.53 -33.42 5.96
N ALA A 31 -2.23 -33.70 6.05
CA ALA A 31 -1.20 -32.73 5.71
C ALA A 31 -1.27 -32.28 4.24
N ALA A 32 -1.51 -33.21 3.32
CA ALA A 32 -1.69 -32.92 1.90
C ALA A 32 -2.95 -32.08 1.65
N LEU A 33 -4.06 -32.39 2.32
CA LEU A 33 -5.30 -31.61 2.24
C LEU A 33 -5.09 -30.19 2.77
N LEU A 34 -4.45 -30.03 3.93
CA LEU A 34 -4.13 -28.71 4.50
C LEU A 34 -3.20 -27.91 3.59
N CYS A 35 -2.19 -28.56 3.00
CA CYS A 35 -1.31 -27.95 2.02
C CYS A 35 -2.08 -27.51 0.76
N PHE A 36 -2.99 -28.34 0.26
CA PHE A 36 -3.83 -28.02 -0.89
C PHE A 36 -4.77 -26.83 -0.60
N ILE A 37 -5.43 -26.81 0.55
CA ILE A 37 -6.27 -25.68 0.98
C ILE A 37 -5.44 -24.40 1.09
N TYR A 38 -4.25 -24.49 1.69
CA TYR A 38 -3.35 -23.36 1.82
C TYR A 38 -2.90 -22.81 0.45
N LEU A 39 -2.48 -23.68 -0.46
CA LEU A 39 -2.04 -23.27 -1.80
C LEU A 39 -3.18 -22.68 -2.63
N THR A 40 -4.37 -23.29 -2.59
CA THR A 40 -5.54 -22.79 -3.33
C THR A 40 -6.01 -21.44 -2.79
N GLY A 41 -6.02 -21.23 -1.47
CA GLY A 41 -6.34 -19.93 -0.89
C GLY A 41 -5.34 -18.84 -1.26
N ARG A 42 -4.03 -19.16 -1.29
CA ARG A 42 -3.01 -18.22 -1.77
C ARG A 42 -3.17 -17.87 -3.24
N LEU A 43 -3.47 -18.86 -4.10
CA LEU A 43 -3.74 -18.62 -5.51
C LEU A 43 -4.98 -17.75 -5.70
N TYR A 44 -6.06 -18.04 -4.98
CA TYR A 44 -7.29 -17.26 -5.01
C TYR A 44 -7.03 -15.78 -4.65
N LEU A 45 -6.30 -15.51 -3.56
CA LEU A 45 -5.98 -14.13 -3.18
C LEU A 45 -5.04 -13.44 -4.15
N TYR A 46 -4.10 -14.17 -4.76
CA TYR A 46 -3.26 -13.64 -5.81
C TYR A 46 -4.10 -13.18 -7.00
N LEU A 47 -4.95 -14.08 -7.54
CA LEU A 47 -5.85 -13.76 -8.65
C LEU A 47 -6.79 -12.60 -8.30
N LYS A 48 -7.39 -12.64 -7.10
CA LYS A 48 -8.30 -11.59 -6.66
C LYS A 48 -7.62 -10.23 -6.57
N PHE A 49 -6.40 -10.18 -6.07
CA PHE A 49 -5.63 -8.95 -6.01
C PHE A 49 -5.26 -8.44 -7.42
N THR A 50 -4.85 -9.33 -8.32
CA THR A 50 -4.60 -8.98 -9.73
C THR A 50 -5.85 -8.42 -10.40
N ASP A 51 -7.02 -9.03 -10.19
CA ASP A 51 -8.29 -8.55 -10.74
C ASP A 51 -8.64 -7.15 -10.20
N GLU A 52 -8.43 -6.90 -8.92
CA GLU A 52 -8.69 -5.60 -8.29
C GLU A 52 -7.71 -4.51 -8.78
N VAL A 53 -6.43 -4.87 -9.03
CA VAL A 53 -5.46 -3.97 -9.68
C VAL A 53 -5.91 -3.64 -11.10
N ALA A 54 -6.35 -4.64 -11.87
CA ALA A 54 -6.87 -4.43 -13.22
C ALA A 54 -8.15 -3.56 -13.21
N GLU A 55 -9.04 -3.75 -12.24
CA GLU A 55 -10.22 -2.91 -12.06
C GLU A 55 -9.83 -1.45 -11.78
N LEU A 56 -8.91 -1.21 -10.83
CA LEU A 56 -8.38 0.13 -10.51
C LEU A 56 -7.89 0.83 -11.78
N PHE A 57 -7.05 0.12 -12.55
CA PHE A 57 -6.43 0.61 -13.77
C PHE A 57 -7.41 0.85 -14.92
N SER A 58 -8.43 0.02 -15.06
CA SER A 58 -9.50 0.19 -16.06
C SER A 58 -10.29 1.50 -15.90
N HIS A 59 -10.23 2.12 -14.72
CA HIS A 59 -10.96 3.33 -14.39
C HIS A 59 -10.15 4.62 -14.50
N SER A 60 -8.84 4.51 -14.74
CA SER A 60 -7.92 5.64 -14.89
C SER A 60 -7.46 5.79 -16.33
N LYS A 61 -7.10 7.01 -16.72
CA LYS A 61 -6.46 7.31 -18.00
C LYS A 61 -4.96 7.52 -17.82
N ASP A 62 -4.23 7.40 -18.93
CA ASP A 62 -2.86 7.88 -19.00
C ASP A 62 -2.85 9.40 -19.22
N ILE A 63 -2.27 10.11 -18.26
CA ILE A 63 -2.08 11.56 -18.27
C ILE A 63 -0.61 11.97 -18.48
N SER A 64 0.30 11.01 -18.72
CA SER A 64 1.75 11.22 -18.82
C SER A 64 2.19 12.01 -20.05
N SER A 65 1.29 12.21 -21.01
CA SER A 65 1.48 13.15 -22.13
C SER A 65 1.52 14.61 -21.66
N SER A 66 0.88 14.92 -20.53
CA SER A 66 0.99 16.23 -19.88
C SER A 66 2.33 16.36 -19.17
N LYS A 67 2.85 17.59 -19.13
CA LYS A 67 4.15 17.88 -18.55
C LYS A 67 4.03 19.03 -17.55
N PHE A 68 4.77 18.91 -16.46
CA PHE A 68 4.93 19.99 -15.49
C PHE A 68 5.62 21.18 -16.16
N ALA A 69 5.04 22.36 -15.92
CA ALA A 69 5.62 23.64 -16.31
C ALA A 69 5.60 24.58 -15.10
N ALA A 70 6.72 25.23 -14.81
CA ALA A 70 6.90 26.09 -13.64
C ALA A 70 5.88 27.25 -13.57
N LYS A 71 5.30 27.65 -14.70
CA LYS A 71 4.21 28.64 -14.77
C LYS A 71 2.95 28.22 -13.99
N GLN A 72 2.73 26.91 -13.79
CA GLN A 72 1.61 26.38 -13.01
C GLN A 72 1.71 26.70 -11.52
N LEU A 73 2.89 27.11 -11.06
CA LEU A 73 3.14 27.47 -9.67
C LEU A 73 2.81 28.94 -9.35
N ALA A 74 2.52 29.75 -10.37
CA ALA A 74 2.22 31.15 -10.19
C ALA A 74 0.97 31.33 -9.31
N GLY A 75 1.10 32.14 -8.25
CA GLY A 75 0.00 32.43 -7.31
C GLY A 75 -0.21 31.39 -6.22
N LEU A 76 0.59 30.31 -6.17
CA LEU A 76 0.55 29.38 -5.05
C LEU A 76 1.17 29.98 -3.78
N PRO A 77 0.79 29.48 -2.58
CA PRO A 77 1.49 29.85 -1.36
C PRO A 77 2.99 29.60 -1.49
N ARG A 78 3.81 30.53 -0.98
CA ARG A 78 5.28 30.49 -1.05
C ARG A 78 5.88 29.12 -0.69
N PRO A 79 5.51 28.44 0.43
CA PRO A 79 6.08 27.12 0.74
C PRO A 79 5.72 26.04 -0.29
N VAL A 80 4.53 26.13 -0.89
CA VAL A 80 4.05 25.19 -1.92
C VAL A 80 4.81 25.38 -3.23
N GLU A 81 5.01 26.64 -3.65
CA GLU A 81 5.82 26.95 -4.83
C GLU A 81 7.25 26.41 -4.67
N ASN A 82 7.89 26.69 -3.52
CA ASN A 82 9.24 26.22 -3.23
C ASN A 82 9.34 24.69 -3.25
N TYR A 83 8.35 24.00 -2.69
CA TYR A 83 8.28 22.54 -2.73
C TYR A 83 8.26 21.99 -4.14
N PHE A 84 7.36 22.47 -5.02
CA PHE A 84 7.29 21.95 -6.38
C PHE A 84 8.54 22.26 -7.20
N ARG A 85 9.15 23.44 -7.03
CA ARG A 85 10.44 23.78 -7.66
C ARG A 85 11.58 22.88 -7.19
N HIS A 86 11.50 22.39 -5.97
CA HIS A 86 12.49 21.49 -5.38
C HIS A 86 12.33 20.06 -5.85
N VAL A 87 11.09 19.56 -5.96
CA VAL A 87 10.82 18.13 -6.22
C VAL A 87 10.55 17.77 -7.67
N LEU A 88 10.22 18.75 -8.53
CA LEU A 88 9.94 18.57 -9.95
C LEU A 88 10.89 19.37 -10.84
N LYS A 89 11.11 18.89 -12.06
CA LYS A 89 11.90 19.56 -13.11
C LYS A 89 11.00 20.00 -14.26
N GLU A 90 11.31 21.14 -14.89
CA GLU A 90 10.59 21.62 -16.07
C GLU A 90 10.47 20.50 -17.13
N GLY A 91 9.26 20.29 -17.66
CA GLY A 91 9.00 19.26 -18.64
C GLY A 91 8.86 17.83 -18.09
N GLN A 92 8.94 17.62 -16.78
CA GLN A 92 8.68 16.32 -16.14
C GLN A 92 7.29 15.82 -16.54
N PRO A 93 7.16 14.60 -17.10
CA PRO A 93 5.86 14.00 -17.37
C PRO A 93 5.03 13.89 -16.10
N TYR A 94 3.71 14.03 -16.25
CA TYR A 94 2.79 13.70 -15.17
C TYR A 94 2.88 12.20 -14.84
N ILE A 95 2.64 11.90 -13.58
CA ILE A 95 2.60 10.53 -13.08
C ILE A 95 1.14 10.10 -13.11
N SER A 96 0.80 9.20 -14.01
CA SER A 96 -0.53 8.63 -14.21
C SER A 96 -0.84 7.52 -13.23
N ASN A 97 0.14 6.65 -13.00
CA ASN A 97 0.04 5.52 -12.10
C ASN A 97 1.38 5.26 -11.40
N VAL A 98 1.31 4.54 -10.29
CA VAL A 98 2.48 4.17 -9.48
C VAL A 98 2.34 2.72 -9.06
N HIS A 99 3.44 1.97 -9.09
CA HIS A 99 3.61 0.73 -8.36
C HIS A 99 4.71 0.94 -7.32
N LEU A 100 4.37 0.84 -6.04
CA LEU A 100 5.25 1.07 -4.90
C LEU A 100 5.42 -0.23 -4.12
N VAL A 101 6.66 -0.59 -3.81
CA VAL A 101 7.00 -1.71 -2.93
C VAL A 101 7.67 -1.17 -1.69
N HIS A 102 7.27 -1.65 -0.52
CA HIS A 102 7.84 -1.24 0.75
C HIS A 102 8.06 -2.39 1.72
N ASP A 103 8.98 -2.15 2.65
CA ASP A 103 9.09 -2.90 3.89
C ASP A 103 8.87 -1.94 5.06
N GLY A 104 8.55 -2.48 6.23
CA GLY A 104 8.37 -1.63 7.38
C GLY A 104 7.87 -2.33 8.63
N LEU A 105 7.31 -1.50 9.50
CA LEU A 105 6.74 -1.89 10.78
C LEU A 105 5.29 -1.40 10.86
N PHE A 106 4.44 -2.23 11.44
CA PHE A 106 3.04 -1.92 11.65
C PHE A 106 2.60 -2.32 13.07
N LYS A 107 1.57 -1.65 13.59
CA LYS A 107 0.87 -2.02 14.81
C LYS A 107 -0.58 -2.35 14.49
N THR A 108 -1.02 -3.53 14.91
CA THR A 108 -2.44 -3.94 14.76
C THR A 108 -3.38 -3.24 15.73
N ASP A 109 -2.83 -2.61 16.77
CA ASP A 109 -3.50 -1.71 17.69
C ASP A 109 -2.45 -0.78 18.30
N LEU A 110 -2.81 0.46 18.66
CA LEU A 110 -1.86 1.46 19.18
C LEU A 110 -1.08 0.97 20.42
N LYS A 111 -1.69 0.08 21.22
CA LYS A 111 -1.10 -0.49 22.44
C LYS A 111 -0.26 -1.75 22.20
N LYS A 112 -0.30 -2.33 21.00
CA LYS A 112 0.46 -3.53 20.66
C LYS A 112 1.88 -3.18 20.19
N ASP A 113 2.72 -4.22 20.20
CA ASP A 113 4.07 -4.16 19.68
C ASP A 113 4.09 -4.02 18.16
N TRP A 114 5.22 -3.49 17.67
CA TRP A 114 5.51 -3.43 16.25
C TRP A 114 5.77 -4.81 15.68
N ILE A 115 5.26 -5.05 14.49
CA ILE A 115 5.52 -6.25 13.70
C ILE A 115 6.04 -5.88 12.33
N ALA A 116 6.91 -6.71 11.77
CA ALA A 116 7.39 -6.54 10.41
C ALA A 116 6.24 -6.74 9.41
N ILE A 117 6.19 -5.86 8.41
CA ILE A 117 5.25 -5.92 7.30
C ILE A 117 6.00 -5.62 6.01
N SER A 118 5.67 -6.31 4.94
CA SER A 118 6.03 -5.92 3.58
C SER A 118 4.76 -5.60 2.80
N GLY A 119 4.85 -4.69 1.85
CA GLY A 119 3.69 -4.23 1.09
C GLY A 119 3.99 -3.96 -0.37
N GLU A 120 2.97 -4.15 -1.19
CA GLU A 120 2.91 -3.60 -2.55
C GLU A 120 1.65 -2.74 -2.70
N GLU A 121 1.77 -1.66 -3.45
CA GLU A 121 0.71 -0.68 -3.63
C GLU A 121 0.67 -0.18 -5.08
N TYR A 122 -0.53 -0.04 -5.60
CA TYR A 122 -0.78 0.54 -6.91
C TYR A 122 -1.65 1.77 -6.75
N PHE A 123 -1.31 2.86 -7.44
CA PHE A 123 -2.04 4.12 -7.40
C PHE A 123 -2.45 4.59 -8.80
N THR A 124 -3.51 5.38 -8.87
CA THR A 124 -3.91 6.16 -10.05
C THR A 124 -4.04 7.65 -9.72
N ALA A 125 -3.71 8.51 -10.68
CA ALA A 125 -3.72 9.97 -10.50
C ALA A 125 -4.78 10.71 -11.32
N ASP A 126 -5.17 10.23 -12.51
CA ASP A 126 -6.29 10.84 -13.30
C ASP A 126 -7.58 10.90 -12.47
N LYS A 127 -7.85 9.79 -11.78
CA LYS A 127 -8.85 9.70 -10.72
C LYS A 127 -8.20 9.14 -9.47
N PRO A 128 -8.62 9.60 -8.28
CA PRO A 128 -8.13 9.06 -7.03
C PRO A 128 -8.44 7.57 -6.94
N GLY A 129 -7.40 6.80 -6.69
CA GLY A 129 -7.53 5.36 -6.55
C GLY A 129 -6.23 4.73 -6.09
N PHE A 130 -6.37 3.70 -5.26
CA PHE A 130 -5.25 2.84 -4.92
C PHE A 130 -5.74 1.43 -4.54
N ILE A 131 -4.81 0.48 -4.60
CA ILE A 131 -4.93 -0.79 -3.94
C ILE A 131 -3.61 -1.17 -3.31
N TRP A 132 -3.66 -1.52 -2.03
CA TRP A 132 -2.55 -1.93 -1.22
C TRP A 132 -2.73 -3.35 -0.74
N LYS A 133 -1.64 -4.11 -0.68
CA LYS A 133 -1.57 -5.42 -0.04
C LYS A 133 -0.38 -5.45 0.90
N GLY A 134 -0.65 -5.47 2.20
CA GLY A 134 0.33 -5.66 3.26
C GLY A 134 0.34 -7.08 3.79
N LYS A 135 1.53 -7.62 4.04
CA LYS A 135 1.72 -8.99 4.51
C LYS A 135 2.64 -9.04 5.72
N THR A 136 2.19 -9.75 6.75
CA THR A 136 3.00 -10.15 7.89
C THR A 136 3.15 -11.67 7.91
N THR A 137 3.78 -12.23 8.94
CA THR A 137 3.86 -13.68 9.13
C THR A 137 2.49 -14.34 9.31
N SER A 138 1.50 -13.61 9.84
CA SER A 138 0.23 -14.20 10.28
C SER A 138 -0.98 -13.65 9.55
N PHE A 139 -0.96 -12.40 9.06
CA PHE A 139 -2.09 -11.81 8.35
C PHE A 139 -1.67 -11.14 7.04
N THR A 140 -2.65 -11.05 6.15
CA THR A 140 -2.58 -10.23 4.94
C THR A 140 -3.73 -9.23 5.00
N ALA A 141 -3.41 -7.94 4.90
CA ALA A 141 -4.37 -6.86 4.80
C ALA A 141 -4.39 -6.36 3.35
N ARG A 142 -5.58 -6.10 2.83
CA ARG A 142 -5.79 -5.40 1.56
C ARG A 142 -6.64 -4.18 1.83
N ASP A 143 -6.18 -3.04 1.36
CA ASP A 143 -6.88 -1.79 1.51
C ASP A 143 -6.98 -1.14 0.14
N MET A 144 -8.10 -0.52 -0.17
CA MET A 144 -8.33 -0.02 -1.53
C MET A 144 -9.30 1.15 -1.53
N PHE A 145 -9.10 2.03 -2.50
CA PHE A 145 -10.05 3.05 -2.89
C PHE A 145 -10.28 2.95 -4.39
N ILE A 146 -11.46 2.48 -4.80
CA ILE A 146 -11.79 2.26 -6.21
C ILE A 146 -13.16 2.89 -6.48
N LYS A 147 -13.22 3.80 -7.46
CA LYS A 147 -14.46 4.52 -7.88
C LYS A 147 -15.19 5.22 -6.73
N GLY A 148 -14.43 5.85 -5.83
CA GLY A 148 -15.03 6.55 -4.69
C GLY A 148 -15.41 5.66 -3.51
N ARG A 149 -15.03 4.37 -3.53
CA ARG A 149 -15.35 3.40 -2.46
C ARG A 149 -14.09 2.90 -1.79
N GLY A 150 -13.99 3.13 -0.48
CA GLY A 150 -12.97 2.60 0.41
C GLY A 150 -13.36 1.20 0.90
N ARG A 151 -12.39 0.28 0.94
CA ARG A 151 -12.60 -1.06 1.48
C ARG A 151 -11.33 -1.64 2.08
N LEU A 152 -11.40 -1.96 3.37
CA LEU A 152 -10.34 -2.68 4.08
C LEU A 152 -10.76 -4.14 4.30
N VAL A 153 -9.91 -5.08 3.89
CA VAL A 153 -10.08 -6.52 4.08
C VAL A 153 -8.86 -7.10 4.79
N VAL A 154 -9.04 -7.67 5.98
CA VAL A 154 -7.97 -8.35 6.72
C VAL A 154 -8.25 -9.85 6.76
N SER A 155 -7.23 -10.63 6.39
CA SER A 155 -7.30 -12.09 6.35
C SER A 155 -6.18 -12.73 7.16
N LEU A 156 -6.49 -13.79 7.91
CA LEU A 156 -5.52 -14.61 8.62
C LEU A 156 -5.01 -15.73 7.73
N PHE A 157 -3.69 -15.90 7.67
CA PHE A 157 -2.98 -16.85 6.81
C PHE A 157 -3.42 -16.84 5.34
N SER A 158 -3.99 -15.72 4.87
CA SER A 158 -4.52 -15.62 3.51
C SER A 158 -5.68 -16.61 3.23
N LEU A 159 -6.43 -17.02 4.26
CA LEU A 159 -7.51 -18.02 4.15
C LEU A 159 -8.82 -17.54 4.77
N PHE A 160 -8.75 -16.94 5.95
CA PHE A 160 -9.94 -16.57 6.72
C PHE A 160 -10.05 -15.06 6.82
N THR A 161 -11.06 -14.47 6.18
CA THR A 161 -11.36 -13.04 6.32
C THR A 161 -11.90 -12.78 7.73
N ILE A 162 -11.21 -11.90 8.47
CA ILE A 162 -11.59 -11.50 9.83
C ILE A 162 -12.23 -10.13 9.83
N GLU A 163 -11.89 -9.29 8.86
CA GLU A 163 -12.39 -7.93 8.77
C GLU A 163 -12.70 -7.58 7.32
N ASN A 164 -13.83 -6.92 7.09
CA ASN A 164 -14.25 -6.39 5.79
C ASN A 164 -15.06 -5.13 6.06
N GLN A 165 -14.38 -3.98 6.02
CA GLN A 165 -14.94 -2.68 6.36
C GLN A 165 -15.19 -1.85 5.10
N THR A 166 -16.35 -1.22 5.05
CA THR A 166 -16.81 -0.33 3.97
C THR A 166 -17.69 0.77 4.56
N GLY A 167 -18.00 1.78 3.76
CA GLY A 167 -18.95 2.84 4.11
C GLY A 167 -18.33 4.23 4.04
N GLU A 168 -19.15 5.27 4.19
CA GLU A 168 -18.76 6.66 3.92
C GLU A 168 -17.54 7.15 4.73
N LYS A 169 -17.41 6.70 5.98
CA LYS A 169 -16.24 7.00 6.82
C LYS A 169 -14.95 6.41 6.23
N PHE A 170 -15.03 5.19 5.69
CA PHE A 170 -13.93 4.53 5.01
C PHE A 170 -13.66 5.17 3.66
N ASP A 171 -14.69 5.48 2.87
CA ASP A 171 -14.56 6.19 1.59
C ASP A 171 -13.76 7.51 1.78
N THR A 172 -14.10 8.28 2.82
CA THR A 172 -13.38 9.53 3.14
C THR A 172 -11.96 9.26 3.67
N GLY A 173 -11.80 8.27 4.54
CA GLY A 173 -10.50 7.91 5.12
C GLY A 173 -9.49 7.43 4.08
N GLU A 174 -9.95 6.63 3.12
CA GLU A 174 -9.10 6.12 2.05
C GLU A 174 -8.82 7.18 0.98
N LEU A 175 -9.75 8.10 0.72
CA LEU A 175 -9.43 9.29 -0.07
C LEU A 175 -8.33 10.15 0.60
N MET A 176 -8.42 10.34 1.92
CA MET A 176 -7.37 11.04 2.67
C MET A 176 -6.03 10.30 2.62
N ARG A 177 -6.04 8.97 2.67
CA ARG A 177 -4.82 8.16 2.53
C ARG A 177 -4.17 8.36 1.16
N TRP A 178 -4.94 8.20 0.08
CA TRP A 178 -4.47 8.45 -1.29
C TRP A 178 -3.84 9.85 -1.43
N LEU A 179 -4.50 10.88 -0.91
CA LEU A 179 -4.00 12.25 -0.96
C LEU A 179 -2.72 12.43 -0.12
N GLY A 180 -2.67 11.81 1.07
CA GLY A 180 -1.51 11.86 1.96
C GLY A 180 -0.28 11.17 1.37
N GLU A 181 -0.47 10.07 0.65
CA GLU A 181 0.60 9.29 0.01
C GLU A 181 0.98 9.84 -1.37
N SER A 182 0.23 10.81 -1.92
CA SER A 182 0.55 11.50 -3.17
C SER A 182 1.88 12.27 -3.14
N VAL A 183 2.47 12.45 -1.95
CA VAL A 183 3.87 12.91 -1.81
C VAL A 183 4.88 11.99 -2.50
N CYS A 184 4.54 10.71 -2.70
CA CYS A 184 5.32 9.73 -3.46
C CYS A 184 5.17 9.89 -4.98
N PHE A 185 4.27 10.75 -5.46
CA PHE A 185 4.05 11.04 -6.88
C PHE A 185 3.59 12.51 -7.05
N PRO A 186 4.49 13.47 -6.79
CA PRO A 186 4.16 14.87 -6.51
C PRO A 186 3.43 15.63 -7.62
N THR A 187 3.44 15.14 -8.88
CA THR A 187 2.63 15.76 -9.94
C THR A 187 1.12 15.69 -9.65
N ASN A 188 0.66 14.73 -8.86
CA ASN A 188 -0.73 14.63 -8.41
C ASN A 188 -1.13 15.72 -7.39
N LEU A 189 -0.16 16.38 -6.77
CA LEU A 189 -0.40 17.48 -5.83
C LEU A 189 -0.44 18.85 -6.51
N LEU A 190 -0.18 18.91 -7.83
CA LEU A 190 -0.26 20.16 -8.59
C LEU A 190 -1.71 20.68 -8.62
N PRO A 191 -1.90 22.01 -8.65
CA PRO A 191 -3.23 22.61 -8.70
C PRO A 191 -4.07 22.09 -9.88
N SER A 192 -5.33 21.79 -9.63
CA SER A 192 -6.28 21.32 -10.63
C SER A 192 -7.69 21.82 -10.31
N GLN A 193 -8.69 21.41 -11.10
CA GLN A 193 -10.09 21.72 -10.80
C GLN A 193 -10.53 21.21 -9.41
N ASN A 194 -9.97 20.08 -8.98
CA ASN A 194 -10.39 19.39 -7.77
C ASN A 194 -9.41 19.56 -6.61
N LEU A 195 -8.25 20.17 -6.85
CA LEU A 195 -7.18 20.33 -5.87
C LEU A 195 -6.74 21.79 -5.79
N ARG A 196 -6.79 22.37 -4.59
CA ARG A 196 -6.30 23.73 -4.35
C ARG A 196 -5.43 23.83 -3.10
N TRP A 197 -4.52 24.79 -3.14
CA TRP A 197 -3.64 25.16 -2.05
C TRP A 197 -4.02 26.55 -1.52
N LEU A 198 -4.19 26.67 -0.21
CA LEU A 198 -4.50 27.94 0.46
C LEU A 198 -3.37 28.30 1.44
N PRO A 199 -3.00 29.59 1.56
CA PRO A 199 -1.94 30.00 2.48
C PRO A 199 -2.36 29.82 3.94
N ILE A 200 -1.41 29.47 4.81
CA ILE A 200 -1.57 29.51 6.27
C ILE A 200 -0.50 30.45 6.84
N ASP A 201 0.77 30.10 6.66
CA ASP A 201 1.93 30.89 7.09
C ASP A 201 3.17 30.60 6.21
N ASP A 202 4.36 31.03 6.63
CA ASP A 202 5.60 30.92 5.86
C ASP A 202 6.04 29.46 5.63
N ASN A 203 5.63 28.53 6.50
CA ASN A 203 6.08 27.14 6.50
C ASN A 203 4.93 26.14 6.35
N SER A 204 3.71 26.61 6.14
CA SER A 204 2.55 25.74 6.01
C SER A 204 1.49 26.27 5.05
N ALA A 205 0.74 25.32 4.47
CA ALA A 205 -0.37 25.60 3.58
C ALA A 205 -1.49 24.57 3.79
N LYS A 206 -2.72 24.96 3.49
CA LYS A 206 -3.86 24.05 3.47
C LYS A 206 -3.99 23.44 2.08
N LEU A 207 -4.03 22.11 2.02
CA LEU A 207 -4.36 21.33 0.84
C LEU A 207 -5.82 20.90 0.94
N GLU A 208 -6.61 21.19 -0.10
CA GLU A 208 -8.00 20.75 -0.20
C GLU A 208 -8.21 19.98 -1.49
N PHE A 209 -8.89 18.84 -1.39
CA PHE A 209 -9.23 17.97 -2.51
C PHE A 209 -10.70 17.54 -2.46
N GLU A 210 -11.38 17.61 -3.60
CA GLU A 210 -12.78 17.22 -3.76
C GLU A 210 -12.93 16.10 -4.80
N TYR A 211 -13.75 15.09 -4.51
CA TYR A 211 -14.06 14.01 -5.45
C TYR A 211 -15.49 13.52 -5.27
N GLY A 212 -16.37 13.93 -6.19
CA GLY A 212 -17.79 13.66 -6.07
C GLY A 212 -18.38 14.31 -4.81
N ASN A 213 -18.91 13.51 -3.90
CA ASN A 213 -19.41 13.95 -2.59
C ASN A 213 -18.36 13.86 -1.47
N LEU A 214 -17.15 13.37 -1.76
CA LEU A 214 -16.08 13.21 -0.80
C LEU A 214 -15.17 14.45 -0.81
N SER A 215 -14.65 14.78 0.37
CA SER A 215 -13.65 15.84 0.53
C SER A 215 -12.53 15.37 1.46
N ALA A 216 -11.30 15.76 1.14
CA ALA A 216 -10.13 15.53 1.95
C ALA A 216 -9.37 16.85 2.12
N SER A 217 -8.78 17.05 3.30
CA SER A 217 -7.94 18.23 3.53
C SER A 217 -6.81 17.94 4.51
N PHE A 218 -5.70 18.62 4.29
CA PHE A 218 -4.53 18.59 5.16
C PHE A 218 -4.03 20.01 5.44
N THR A 219 -3.57 20.26 6.66
CA THR A 219 -2.51 21.24 6.89
C THR A 219 -1.19 20.55 6.58
N VAL A 220 -0.46 21.09 5.61
CA VAL A 220 0.82 20.57 5.15
C VAL A 220 1.92 21.46 5.69
N ILE A 221 2.93 20.85 6.32
CA ILE A 221 4.07 21.53 6.93
C ILE A 221 5.31 21.22 6.11
N PHE A 222 6.06 22.27 5.79
CA PHE A 222 7.27 22.21 4.99
C PHE A 222 8.50 22.47 5.85
N ASP A 223 9.59 21.76 5.58
CA ASP A 223 10.86 21.96 6.27
C ASP A 223 11.73 23.05 5.61
N ALA A 224 12.89 23.32 6.23
CA ALA A 224 13.85 24.31 5.74
C ALA A 224 14.48 23.95 4.39
N SER A 225 14.37 22.70 3.94
CA SER A 225 14.80 22.21 2.63
C SER A 225 13.67 22.23 1.60
N HIS A 226 12.55 22.90 1.91
CA HIS A 226 11.36 22.98 1.07
C HIS A 226 10.73 21.60 0.78
N GLN A 227 10.91 20.62 1.66
CA GLN A 227 10.27 19.32 1.56
C GLN A 227 9.00 19.30 2.41
N ILE A 228 8.00 18.51 2.01
CA ILE A 228 6.89 18.22 2.92
C ILE A 228 7.44 17.35 4.05
N ALA A 229 7.25 17.80 5.29
CA ALA A 229 7.66 17.04 6.47
C ALA A 229 6.45 16.34 7.11
N GLU A 230 5.30 17.02 7.16
CA GLU A 230 4.09 16.50 7.77
C GLU A 230 2.82 16.89 7.00
N LEU A 231 1.84 16.00 7.00
CA LEU A 231 0.46 16.27 6.58
C LEU A 231 -0.46 15.94 7.75
N ARG A 232 -1.31 16.89 8.16
CA ARG A 232 -2.17 16.78 9.35
C ARG A 232 -3.62 17.03 8.97
N GLY A 233 -4.51 16.07 9.21
CA GLY A 233 -5.91 16.14 8.80
C GLY A 233 -6.85 15.40 9.75
N LEU A 234 -8.09 15.85 9.88
CA LEU A 234 -9.08 15.21 10.74
C LEU A 234 -9.71 13.99 10.04
N ARG A 235 -9.44 12.79 10.55
CA ARG A 235 -9.95 11.52 10.02
C ARG A 235 -10.77 10.77 11.09
N HIS A 236 -11.80 10.04 10.69
CA HIS A 236 -12.53 9.15 11.60
C HIS A 236 -11.62 8.01 12.06
N MET A 237 -11.58 7.77 13.38
CA MET A 237 -10.90 6.62 13.95
C MET A 237 -11.92 5.50 14.17
N GLY A 238 -12.05 4.63 13.17
CA GLY A 238 -13.14 3.63 13.12
C GLY A 238 -14.50 4.31 13.17
N ASP A 239 -15.37 3.85 14.06
CA ASP A 239 -16.69 4.46 14.28
C ASP A 239 -16.71 5.68 15.19
N GLY A 240 -15.57 6.01 15.82
CA GLY A 240 -15.43 7.09 16.76
C GLY A 240 -15.40 8.50 16.15
N PRO A 241 -15.17 9.53 17.00
CA PRO A 241 -15.01 10.91 16.54
C PRO A 241 -13.78 11.06 15.65
N LYS A 242 -13.74 12.16 14.89
CA LYS A 242 -12.54 12.50 14.13
C LYS A 242 -11.39 12.81 15.09
N GLN A 243 -10.23 12.25 14.79
CA GLN A 243 -8.96 12.53 15.45
C GLN A 243 -7.98 13.08 14.43
N LEU A 244 -6.94 13.75 14.89
CA LEU A 244 -5.91 14.24 14.00
C LEU A 244 -5.07 13.06 13.52
N TRP A 245 -5.17 12.76 12.23
CA TRP A 245 -4.33 11.82 11.52
C TRP A 245 -3.13 12.56 10.95
N VAL A 246 -1.95 12.05 11.21
CA VAL A 246 -0.68 12.69 10.86
C VAL A 246 0.15 11.72 10.04
N THR A 247 0.57 12.19 8.87
CA THR A 247 1.56 11.51 8.04
C THR A 247 2.87 12.30 8.15
N LYS A 248 3.94 11.65 8.59
CA LYS A 248 5.28 12.21 8.62
C LYS A 248 6.12 11.56 7.53
N VAL A 249 6.83 12.36 6.76
CA VAL A 249 7.64 11.85 5.64
C VAL A 249 9.05 12.43 5.67
N SER A 250 10.02 11.65 5.25
CA SER A 250 11.43 12.04 5.35
C SER A 250 12.32 11.24 4.39
N HIS A 251 13.63 11.50 4.47
CA HIS A 251 14.67 10.81 3.68
C HIS A 251 14.41 10.93 2.18
N TYR A 252 14.23 12.17 1.71
CA TYR A 252 13.96 12.42 0.30
C TYR A 252 15.10 11.93 -0.58
N LYS A 253 14.76 11.21 -1.64
CA LYS A 253 15.69 10.68 -2.64
C LYS A 253 15.14 10.91 -4.04
N SER A 254 16.05 11.08 -4.99
CA SER A 254 15.67 11.16 -6.41
C SER A 254 15.32 9.77 -6.90
N TRP A 255 14.10 9.59 -7.39
CA TRP A 255 13.59 8.38 -8.01
C TRP A 255 13.09 8.69 -9.41
N ASN A 256 13.73 8.12 -10.45
CA ASN A 256 13.41 8.42 -11.86
C ASN A 256 13.33 9.93 -12.17
N GLY A 257 14.20 10.72 -11.55
CA GLY A 257 14.29 12.17 -11.73
C GLY A 257 13.32 13.01 -10.89
N VAL A 258 12.42 12.39 -10.12
CA VAL A 258 11.49 13.03 -9.17
C VAL A 258 12.03 12.90 -7.75
N LEU A 259 12.04 13.97 -6.97
CA LEU A 259 12.45 13.88 -5.56
C LEU A 259 11.24 13.49 -4.68
N ILE A 260 11.31 12.35 -4.00
CA ILE A 260 10.22 11.84 -3.16
C ILE A 260 10.72 11.43 -1.78
N PRO A 261 9.89 11.47 -0.72
CA PRO A 261 10.24 10.85 0.55
C PRO A 261 10.34 9.34 0.40
N THR A 262 11.28 8.71 1.10
CA THR A 262 11.43 7.24 1.10
C THR A 262 11.12 6.59 2.43
N VAL A 263 10.88 7.38 3.47
CA VAL A 263 10.37 6.92 4.77
C VAL A 263 9.04 7.61 5.02
N LEU A 264 8.00 6.80 5.22
CA LEU A 264 6.62 7.22 5.45
C LEU A 264 6.19 6.71 6.82
N GLU A 265 5.64 7.57 7.67
CA GLU A 265 5.08 7.20 8.96
C GLU A 265 3.66 7.74 9.07
N ALA A 266 2.72 6.90 9.52
CA ALA A 266 1.37 7.32 9.84
C ALA A 266 1.08 7.10 11.32
N GLY A 267 0.38 8.07 11.92
CA GLY A 267 0.02 8.06 13.32
C GLY A 267 -1.20 8.91 13.64
N TRP A 268 -1.68 8.75 14.86
CA TRP A 268 -2.74 9.58 15.43
C TRP A 268 -2.17 10.54 16.45
N GLU A 269 -2.67 11.76 16.50
CA GLU A 269 -2.46 12.65 17.64
C GLU A 269 -3.71 12.65 18.51
N ILE A 270 -3.59 12.03 19.69
CA ILE A 270 -4.67 11.86 20.67
C ILE A 270 -4.19 12.50 21.97
N GLU A 271 -4.99 13.40 22.54
CA GLU A 271 -4.62 14.12 23.77
C GLU A 271 -3.23 14.77 23.70
N LYS A 272 -2.90 15.36 22.54
CA LYS A 272 -1.59 15.98 22.22
C LYS A 272 -0.39 15.01 22.25
N LYS A 273 -0.64 13.70 22.21
CA LYS A 273 0.40 12.68 22.08
C LYS A 273 0.34 12.06 20.70
N TYR A 274 1.49 12.04 20.02
CA TYR A 274 1.62 11.36 18.74
C TYR A 274 1.85 9.86 18.94
N LEU A 275 0.99 9.06 18.32
CA LEU A 275 0.92 7.61 18.42
C LEU A 275 1.07 6.99 17.02
N PRO A 276 2.30 6.71 16.57
CA PRO A 276 2.54 6.09 15.27
C PRO A 276 2.12 4.61 15.28
N TYR A 277 1.57 4.16 14.16
CA TYR A 277 1.14 2.77 13.97
C TYR A 277 1.64 2.14 12.66
N ALA A 278 2.15 2.93 11.73
CA ALA A 278 2.77 2.44 10.50
C ALA A 278 4.05 3.21 10.21
N ARG A 279 5.11 2.49 9.82
CA ARG A 279 6.41 3.02 9.38
C ARG A 279 6.88 2.22 8.19
N PHE A 280 6.87 2.81 7.01
CA PHE A 280 7.24 2.16 5.77
C PHE A 280 8.50 2.81 5.19
N THR A 281 9.34 1.99 4.59
CA THR A 281 10.50 2.39 3.80
C THR A 281 10.29 1.89 2.38
N VAL A 282 10.24 2.83 1.43
CA VAL A 282 10.11 2.55 0.00
C VAL A 282 11.34 1.78 -0.47
N GLN A 283 11.12 0.59 -1.02
CA GLN A 283 12.16 -0.30 -1.56
C GLN A 283 12.23 -0.21 -3.07
N ASP A 284 11.08 -0.09 -3.73
CA ASP A 284 10.99 0.09 -5.17
C ASP A 284 9.78 0.97 -5.53
N LEU A 285 9.88 1.64 -6.67
CA LEU A 285 8.85 2.54 -7.16
C LEU A 285 8.94 2.67 -8.68
N THR A 286 7.86 2.30 -9.36
CA THR A 286 7.72 2.45 -10.81
C THR A 286 6.60 3.42 -11.12
N TYR A 287 6.85 4.38 -12.00
CA TYR A 287 5.85 5.31 -12.51
C TYR A 287 5.43 4.91 -13.91
N ASN A 288 4.15 5.14 -14.23
CA ASN A 288 3.61 4.98 -15.58
C ASN A 288 3.92 3.59 -16.16
N GLY A 289 3.88 2.56 -15.31
CA GLY A 289 3.92 1.18 -15.75
C GLY A 289 2.69 0.87 -16.60
N GLY A 290 2.85 0.01 -17.61
CA GLY A 290 1.74 -0.38 -18.47
C GLY A 290 0.56 -0.93 -17.66
N PHE A 291 -0.65 -0.60 -18.10
CA PHE A 291 -1.92 -1.06 -17.52
C PHE A 291 -2.13 -2.56 -17.75
#